data_AF-A0A1F0IV77-F1
#
_entry.id   AF-A0A1F0IV77-F1
#
_cell.length_a   1.000
_cell.length_b   1.000
_cell.length_c   1.000
_cell.angle_alpha   90.00
_cell.angle_beta   90.00
_cell.angle_gamma   90.00
#
_symmetry.space_group_name_H-M   'P 1'
#
loop_
_entity.id
_entity.type
_entity.pdbx_description
1 polymer ?
#
loop_
_entity_poly.entity_id
_entity_poly.type
_entity_poly.pdbx_seq_one_letter_code
_entity_poly.pdbx_strand_id
1 'polypeptide(L)'
;MGFWNEIKRNVHIAKEQRQCELFLQQILMMLEDEVYANFTPTQGMNFFKELKIAYINYINRIRIYNITSLTIKGKQYDVKEYDIIIKAKIRSLCNKYGINDDMFKE
;
A
#
# COMPACT_ATOMS: atom_id res chain seq x y z
N MET A 1 34.08 7.39 -0.40
CA MET A 1 33.18 6.55 0.45
C MET A 1 33.69 5.12 0.37
N GLY A 2 33.80 4.40 1.49
CA GLY A 2 34.40 3.05 1.54
C GLY A 2 33.37 1.92 1.41
N PHE A 3 33.85 0.74 1.02
CA PHE A 3 33.10 -0.52 0.82
C PHE A 3 32.02 -0.81 1.90
N TRP A 4 32.35 -0.63 3.17
CA TRP A 4 31.42 -0.87 4.28
C TRP A 4 30.20 0.06 4.31
N ASN A 5 30.32 1.29 3.80
CA ASN A 5 29.20 2.22 3.74
C ASN A 5 28.22 1.84 2.62
N GLU A 6 28.72 1.30 1.52
CA GLU A 6 27.90 0.80 0.42
C GLU A 6 27.12 -0.45 0.85
N ILE A 7 27.75 -1.39 1.55
CA ILE A 7 27.06 -2.57 2.10
C ILE A 7 25.93 -2.15 3.05
N LYS A 8 26.21 -1.25 3.99
CA LYS A 8 25.18 -0.77 4.95
C LYS A 8 24.00 -0.13 4.23
N ARG A 9 24.27 0.68 3.20
CA ARG A 9 23.23 1.30 2.37
C ARG A 9 22.39 0.26 1.63
N ASN A 10 23.02 -0.73 1.00
CA ASN A 10 22.32 -1.78 0.26
C ASN A 10 21.45 -2.64 1.19
N VAL A 11 21.94 -3.01 2.36
CA VAL A 11 21.18 -3.75 3.37
C VAL A 11 19.97 -2.95 3.85
N HIS A 12 20.14 -1.63 4.08
CA HIS A 12 19.03 -0.76 4.45
C HIS A 12 17.97 -0.70 3.34
N ILE A 13 18.36 -0.46 2.09
CA ILE A 13 17.44 -0.42 0.95
C ILE A 13 16.67 -1.74 0.80
N ALA A 14 17.36 -2.88 0.92
CA ALA A 14 16.71 -4.20 0.85
C ALA A 14 15.68 -4.40 1.97
N LYS A 15 15.98 -3.95 3.19
CA LYS A 15 15.04 -4.01 4.32
C LYS A 15 13.80 -3.14 4.05
N GLU A 16 14.00 -1.96 3.48
CA GLU A 16 12.94 -1.00 3.18
C GLU A 16 12.05 -1.48 2.03
N GLN A 17 12.64 -2.10 1.01
CA GLN A 17 11.90 -2.77 -0.06
C GLN A 17 11.05 -3.90 0.49
N ARG A 18 11.60 -4.74 1.38
CA ARG A 18 10.83 -5.81 2.04
C ARG A 18 9.67 -5.27 2.89
N GLN A 19 9.86 -4.15 3.59
CA GLN A 19 8.76 -3.49 4.31
C GLN A 19 7.68 -3.00 3.34
N CYS A 20 8.07 -2.44 2.20
CA CYS A 20 7.14 -2.01 1.15
C CYS A 20 6.34 -3.20 0.57
N GLU A 21 6.97 -4.35 0.35
CA GLU A 21 6.29 -5.59 -0.06
C GLU A 21 5.24 -6.04 0.97
N LEU A 22 5.54 -5.94 2.27
CA LEU A 22 4.60 -6.28 3.33
C LEU A 22 3.39 -5.33 3.36
N PHE A 23 3.60 -4.02 3.19
CA PHE A 23 2.47 -3.08 3.08
C PHE A 23 1.60 -3.36 1.86
N LEU A 24 2.21 -3.64 0.71
CA LEU A 24 1.46 -3.99 -0.50
C LEU A 24 0.64 -5.27 -0.27
N GLN A 25 1.23 -6.31 0.31
CA GLN A 25 0.50 -7.54 0.68
C GLN A 25 -0.66 -7.25 1.63
N GLN A 26 -0.43 -6.46 2.68
CA GLN A 26 -1.46 -6.09 3.64
C GLN A 26 -2.62 -5.36 2.97
N ILE A 27 -2.34 -4.35 2.13
CA ILE A 27 -3.35 -3.60 1.39
C ILE A 27 -4.17 -4.53 0.51
N LEU A 28 -3.52 -5.43 -0.24
CA LEU A 28 -4.20 -6.36 -1.13
C LEU A 28 -5.11 -7.33 -0.36
N MET A 29 -4.65 -7.86 0.78
CA MET A 29 -5.47 -8.73 1.64
C MET A 29 -6.66 -7.96 2.23
N MET A 30 -6.45 -6.75 2.75
CA MET A 30 -7.54 -5.93 3.27
C MET A 30 -8.60 -5.65 2.19
N LEU A 31 -8.16 -5.27 0.98
CA LEU A 31 -9.05 -5.02 -0.15
C LEU A 31 -9.78 -6.28 -0.64
N GLU A 32 -9.21 -7.47 -0.45
CA GLU A 32 -9.87 -8.74 -0.74
C GLU A 32 -10.90 -9.08 0.34
N ASP A 33 -10.54 -8.94 1.63
CA ASP A 33 -11.44 -9.17 2.76
C ASP A 33 -12.69 -8.29 2.70
N GLU A 34 -12.54 -7.02 2.29
CA GLU A 34 -13.67 -6.09 2.17
C GLU A 34 -14.71 -6.53 1.13
N VAL A 35 -14.30 -7.22 0.06
CA VAL A 35 -15.21 -7.73 -0.97
C VAL A 35 -16.19 -8.73 -0.39
N TYR A 36 -15.74 -9.53 0.57
CA TYR A 36 -16.54 -10.56 1.23
C TYR A 36 -17.20 -10.07 2.53
N ALA A 37 -16.77 -8.93 3.05
CA ALA A 37 -17.27 -8.38 4.29
C ALA A 37 -18.55 -7.54 4.08
N ASN A 38 -19.61 -7.91 4.80
CA ASN A 38 -20.81 -7.09 4.94
C ASN A 38 -20.66 -6.10 6.10
N PHE A 39 -19.66 -5.21 6.02
CA PHE A 39 -19.44 -4.20 7.05
C PHE A 39 -20.64 -3.25 7.16
N THR A 40 -21.04 -2.95 8.40
CA THR A 40 -21.84 -1.75 8.69
C THR A 40 -21.06 -0.49 8.30
N PRO A 41 -21.72 0.66 8.06
CA PRO A 41 -21.02 1.91 7.74
C PRO A 41 -19.92 2.28 8.74
N THR A 42 -20.16 2.10 10.05
CA THR A 42 -19.16 2.36 11.10
C THR A 42 -17.96 1.44 11.01
N GLN A 43 -18.17 0.15 10.73
CA GLN A 43 -17.07 -0.80 10.51
C GLN A 43 -16.28 -0.46 9.25
N GLY A 44 -16.97 -0.08 8.17
CA GLY A 44 -16.35 0.37 6.93
C GLY A 44 -15.46 1.60 7.12
N MET A 45 -15.89 2.57 7.94
CA MET A 45 -15.06 3.74 8.30
C MET A 45 -13.80 3.36 9.06
N ASN A 46 -13.87 2.43 10.02
CA ASN A 46 -12.70 1.99 10.77
C ASN A 46 -11.74 1.19 9.88
N PHE A 47 -12.28 0.28 9.06
CA PHE A 47 -11.52 -0.45 8.06
C PHE A 47 -10.79 0.50 7.10
N PHE A 48 -11.47 1.55 6.61
CA PHE A 48 -10.88 2.56 5.74
C PHE A 48 -9.71 3.29 6.41
N LYS A 49 -9.81 3.65 7.70
CA LYS A 49 -8.71 4.32 8.43
C LYS A 49 -7.44 3.47 8.43
N GLU A 50 -7.57 2.18 8.72
CA GLU A 50 -6.44 1.25 8.72
C GLU A 50 -5.86 1.07 7.31
N LEU A 51 -6.72 0.92 6.30
CA LEU A 51 -6.32 0.79 4.91
C LEU A 51 -5.58 2.04 4.41
N LYS A 52 -6.08 3.23 4.76
CA LYS A 52 -5.44 4.51 4.42
C LYS A 52 -4.05 4.64 5.04
N ILE A 53 -3.88 4.23 6.29
CA ILE A 53 -2.57 4.25 6.95
C ILE A 53 -1.59 3.31 6.23
N ALA A 54 -2.01 2.08 5.91
CA ALA A 54 -1.18 1.13 5.18
C ALA A 54 -0.78 1.68 3.80
N TYR A 55 -1.73 2.27 3.08
CA TYR A 55 -1.50 2.87 1.77
C TYR A 55 -0.55 4.09 1.81
N ILE A 56 -0.70 4.99 2.79
CA ILE A 56 0.23 6.12 2.98
C ILE A 56 1.64 5.63 3.25
N ASN A 57 1.80 4.61 4.11
CA ASN A 57 3.10 4.02 4.41
C ASN A 57 3.74 3.37 3.18
N TYR A 58 2.93 2.71 2.35
CA TYR A 58 3.35 2.13 1.08
C TYR A 58 3.90 3.18 0.12
N ILE A 59 3.11 4.22 -0.19
CA ILE A 59 3.50 5.27 -1.16
C ILE A 59 4.70 6.09 -0.66
N ASN A 60 4.76 6.41 0.63
CA ASN A 60 5.89 7.15 1.19
C ASN A 60 7.20 6.38 1.00
N ARG A 61 7.21 5.07 1.24
CA ARG A 61 8.42 4.24 1.05
C ARG A 61 8.80 4.12 -0.42
N ILE A 62 7.83 3.93 -1.31
CA ILE A 62 8.08 3.95 -2.76
C ILE A 62 8.81 5.21 -3.18
N ARG A 63 8.34 6.37 -2.70
CA ARG A 63 8.91 7.67 -3.04
C ARG A 63 10.31 7.87 -2.44
N ILE A 64 10.50 7.52 -1.16
CA ILE A 64 11.80 7.70 -0.47
C ILE A 64 12.88 6.83 -1.10
N TYR A 65 12.54 5.59 -1.48
CA TYR A 65 13.50 4.60 -1.96
C TYR A 65 13.48 4.39 -3.49
N ASN A 66 12.72 5.19 -4.22
CA ASN A 66 12.56 5.12 -5.69
C ASN A 66 12.23 3.69 -6.18
N ILE A 67 11.35 2.99 -5.48
CA ILE A 67 10.96 1.63 -5.81
C ILE A 67 10.02 1.65 -7.01
N THR A 68 10.38 0.94 -8.07
CA THR A 68 9.57 0.85 -9.32
C THR A 68 8.82 -0.46 -9.43
N SER A 69 9.30 -1.53 -8.80
CA SER A 69 8.63 -2.83 -8.77
C SER A 69 8.90 -3.57 -7.46
N LEU A 70 7.97 -4.45 -7.09
CA LEU A 70 8.03 -5.27 -5.88
C LEU A 70 7.83 -6.74 -6.26
N THR A 71 8.49 -7.66 -5.56
CA THR A 71 8.35 -9.10 -5.84
C THR A 71 7.72 -9.78 -4.64
N ILE A 72 6.48 -10.26 -4.81
CA ILE A 72 5.71 -10.93 -3.77
C ILE A 72 5.47 -12.36 -4.21
N LYS A 73 5.95 -13.34 -3.42
CA LYS A 73 5.79 -14.79 -3.69
C LYS A 73 6.18 -15.18 -5.13
N GLY A 74 7.23 -14.58 -5.68
CA GLY A 74 7.73 -14.85 -7.03
C GLY A 74 6.98 -14.14 -8.17
N LYS A 75 5.93 -13.37 -7.86
CA LYS A 75 5.24 -12.52 -8.83
C LYS A 75 5.76 -11.08 -8.71
N GLN A 76 6.03 -10.45 -9.86
CA GLN A 76 6.42 -9.04 -9.92
C GLN A 76 5.17 -8.14 -9.98
N TYR A 77 5.22 -7.03 -9.24
CA TYR A 77 4.18 -6.03 -9.13
C TYR A 77 4.77 -4.70 -9.57
N ASP A 78 4.26 -4.14 -10.65
CA ASP A 78 4.61 -2.77 -11.07
C ASP A 78 3.97 -1.77 -10.11
N VAL A 79 4.78 -0.88 -9.54
CA VAL A 79 4.32 0.03 -8.50
C VAL A 79 3.30 1.04 -9.04
N LYS A 80 3.45 1.52 -10.27
CA LYS A 80 2.54 2.52 -10.84
C LYS A 80 1.20 1.90 -11.20
N GLU A 81 1.22 0.71 -11.78
CA GLU A 81 0.02 -0.06 -12.09
C GLU A 81 -0.78 -0.36 -10.82
N TYR A 82 -0.10 -0.87 -9.79
CA TYR A 82 -0.77 -1.21 -8.53
C TYR A 82 -1.22 0.02 -7.75
N ASP A 83 -0.52 1.16 -7.82
CA ASP A 83 -1.00 2.44 -7.25
C ASP A 83 -2.37 2.83 -7.85
N ILE A 84 -2.51 2.74 -9.17
CA ILE A 84 -3.78 3.05 -9.86
C ILE A 84 -4.89 2.09 -9.41
N ILE A 85 -4.60 0.78 -9.39
CA ILE A 85 -5.58 -0.26 -9.00
C ILE A 85 -6.03 -0.06 -7.55
N ILE A 86 -5.09 0.17 -6.64
CA ILE A 86 -5.37 0.36 -5.20
C ILE A 86 -6.19 1.63 -4.99
N LYS A 87 -5.80 2.77 -5.60
CA LYS A 87 -6.57 4.02 -5.52
C LYS A 87 -8.01 3.84 -6.00
N ALA A 88 -8.20 3.17 -7.13
CA ALA A 88 -9.53 2.91 -7.67
C ALA A 88 -10.40 2.09 -6.71
N LYS A 89 -9.81 1.04 -6.11
CA LYS A 89 -10.50 0.23 -5.09
C LYS A 89 -10.82 1.01 -3.83
N ILE A 90 -9.87 1.80 -3.30
CA ILE A 90 -10.10 2.65 -2.13
C ILE A 90 -11.22 3.67 -2.41
N ARG A 91 -11.24 4.29 -3.59
CA ARG A 91 -12.32 5.21 -3.98
C ARG A 91 -13.69 4.54 -4.00
N SER A 92 -13.78 3.33 -4.56
CA SER A 92 -15.03 2.54 -4.53
C SER A 92 -15.49 2.28 -3.09
N LEU A 93 -14.54 1.99 -2.20
CA LEU A 93 -14.76 1.79 -0.76
C LEU A 93 -15.28 3.08 -0.10
N CYS A 94 -14.67 4.23 -0.41
CA CYS A 94 -15.14 5.52 0.08
C CYS A 94 -16.60 5.77 -0.31
N ASN A 95 -16.94 5.52 -1.58
CA ASN A 95 -18.31 5.69 -2.08
C ASN A 95 -19.29 4.73 -1.40
N LYS A 96 -18.91 3.45 -1.22
CA LYS A 96 -19.75 2.42 -0.58
C LYS A 96 -20.11 2.78 0.86
N TYR A 97 -19.19 3.38 1.62
CA TYR A 97 -19.38 3.69 3.03
C TYR A 97 -19.64 5.18 3.32
N GLY A 98 -19.82 6.02 2.30
CA GLY A 98 -20.10 7.45 2.46
C GLY A 98 -18.94 8.25 3.07
N ILE A 99 -17.69 7.83 2.79
CA ILE A 99 -16.48 8.45 3.32
C ILE A 99 -16.03 9.57 2.39
N ASN A 100 -15.87 10.77 2.96
CA ASN A 100 -15.39 11.93 2.24
C ASN A 100 -13.91 12.19 2.57
N ASP A 101 -12.98 11.73 1.74
CA ASP A 101 -11.53 11.84 1.98
C ASP A 101 -10.80 12.49 0.80
N ASP A 102 -10.14 13.62 1.06
CA ASP A 102 -9.46 14.44 0.03
C ASP A 102 -8.44 13.68 -0.81
N MET A 103 -7.79 12.65 -0.25
CA MET A 103 -6.79 11.85 -0.98
C MET A 103 -7.42 10.95 -2.05
N PHE A 104 -8.70 10.61 -1.91
CA PHE A 104 -9.40 9.65 -2.77
C PHE A 104 -10.65 10.22 -3.45
N LYS A 105 -10.86 11.54 -3.36
CA LYS A 105 -11.87 12.26 -4.14
C LYS A 105 -11.66 12.03 -5.64
N GLU A 106 -12.75 12.17 -6.40
CA GLU A 106 -12.71 12.18 -7.87
C GLU A 106 -11.91 13.36 -8.41
#